data_AF-A0A6V7I388-F1
#
_entry.id   AF-A0A6V7I388-F1
#
_cell.length_a   1.000
_cell.length_b   1.000
_cell.length_c   1.000
_cell.angle_alpha   90.00
_cell.angle_beta   90.00
_cell.angle_gamma   90.00
#
_symmetry.space_group_name_H-M   'P 1'
#
loop_
_entity.id
_entity.type
_entity.pdbx_description
1 polymer ?
#
loop_
_entity_poly.entity_id
_entity_poly.type
_entity_poly.pdbx_seq_one_letter_code
_entity_poly.pdbx_strand_id
1 'polypeptide(L)' 'LLSLRNLGLAIDVYFASEIDLDAEIVSKVHFGGSVSRLGDVRTITEGVINDIGPIDLLIGGSPCNDLSLANPKRRGLH' A
#
# COMPACT_ATOMS: atom_id res chain seq x y z
N LEU A 1 -5.97 5.06 3.88
CA LEU A 1 -6.31 5.96 5.02
C LEU A 1 -7.62 6.73 4.85
N LEU A 2 -7.89 7.33 3.68
CA LEU A 2 -9.10 8.14 3.42
C LEU A 2 -10.41 7.47 3.90
N SER A 3 -10.74 6.30 3.36
CA SER A 3 -11.99 5.61 3.66
C SER A 3 -12.12 5.20 5.13
N LEU A 4 -11.01 4.78 5.76
CA LEU A 4 -11.00 4.40 7.18
C LEU A 4 -11.29 5.62 8.08
N ARG A 5 -10.73 6.79 7.75
CA ARG A 5 -11.05 8.05 8.45
C ARG A 5 -12.49 8.49 8.24
N ASN A 6 -13.02 8.35 7.02
CA ASN A 6 -14.43 8.67 6.74
C ASN A 6 -15.41 7.79 7.53
N LEU A 7 -15.02 6.55 7.85
CA LEU A 7 -15.78 5.65 8.71
C LEU A 7 -15.64 5.98 10.21
N GLY A 8 -14.81 6.95 10.58
CA GLY A 8 -14.58 7.33 11.97
C GLY A 8 -13.77 6.31 12.77
N LEU A 9 -13.02 5.43 12.10
CA LEU A 9 -12.17 4.44 12.78
C LEU A 9 -10.95 5.13 13.39
N ALA A 10 -10.66 4.79 14.65
CA ALA A 10 -9.40 5.16 15.28
C ALA A 10 -8.28 4.28 14.70
N ILE A 11 -7.25 4.91 14.17
CA ILE A 11 -6.14 4.23 13.51
C ILE A 11 -4.89 4.55 14.30
N ASP A 12 -4.30 3.53 14.91
CA ASP A 12 -3.07 3.66 15.68
C ASP A 12 -1.87 3.85 14.74
N VAL A 13 -1.72 2.94 13.78
CA VAL A 13 -0.65 2.99 12.78
C VAL A 13 -1.17 2.62 11.39
N TYR A 14 -0.55 3.20 10.36
CA TYR A 14 -0.83 2.88 8.96
C TYR A 14 0.48 2.78 8.18
N PHE A 15 0.81 1.57 7.73
CA PHE A 15 1.98 1.32 6.89
C PHE A 15 1.57 1.28 5.40
N ALA A 16 2.42 1.82 4.52
CA ALA A 16 2.22 1.78 3.08
C ALA A 16 3.51 1.38 2.35
N SER A 17 3.38 0.39 1.47
CA SER A 17 4.40 0.01 0.49
C SER A 17 4.00 0.63 -0.86
N GLU A 18 4.74 1.63 -1.29
CA GLU A 18 4.55 2.38 -2.53
C GLU A 18 5.94 2.73 -3.09
N ILE A 19 6.09 2.71 -4.41
CA ILE A 19 7.33 3.06 -5.12
C ILE A 19 7.15 4.25 -6.08
N ASP A 20 5.90 4.63 -6.37
CA ASP A 20 5.58 5.79 -7.17
C ASP A 20 5.68 7.08 -6.32
N LEU A 21 6.62 7.95 -6.69
CA LEU A 21 6.89 9.20 -5.96
C LEU A 21 5.71 10.17 -5.97
N ASP A 22 4.96 10.24 -7.07
CA ASP A 22 3.82 11.16 -7.17
C ASP A 22 2.70 10.69 -6.24
N ALA A 23 2.45 9.38 -6.17
CA ALA A 23 1.50 8.78 -5.22
C ALA A 23 1.91 9.03 -3.75
N GLU A 24 3.21 8.93 -3.44
CA GLU A 24 3.71 9.27 -2.09
C GLU A 24 3.49 10.74 -1.73
N ILE A 25 3.77 11.65 -2.66
CA ILE A 25 3.55 13.10 -2.48
C ILE A 25 2.08 13.38 -2.23
N VAL A 26 1.17 12.85 -3.05
CA VAL A 26 -0.28 13.02 -2.87
C VAL A 26 -0.69 12.56 -1.48
N SER A 27 -0.24 11.39 -1.05
CA SER A 27 -0.56 10.88 0.27
C SER A 27 0.05 11.72 1.40
N LYS A 28 1.26 12.27 1.25
CA LYS A 28 1.88 13.15 2.24
C LYS A 28 1.15 14.48 2.37
N VAL A 29 0.67 15.04 1.26
CA VAL A 29 -0.13 16.29 1.27
C VAL A 29 -1.45 16.10 2.01
N HIS A 30 -2.15 14.98 1.78
CA HIS A 30 -3.48 14.76 2.36
C HIS A 30 -3.45 14.18 3.78
N PHE A 31 -2.43 13.39 4.11
CA PHE A 31 -2.36 12.65 5.36
C PHE A 31 -1.14 12.99 6.23
N GLY A 32 -0.32 13.95 5.80
CA GLY A 32 0.87 14.36 6.54
C GLY A 32 1.83 13.19 6.81
N GLY A 33 2.35 13.15 8.02
CA GLY A 33 3.21 12.07 8.52
C GLY A 33 2.47 10.87 9.10
N SER A 34 1.14 10.74 8.92
CA SER A 34 0.36 9.63 9.49
C SER A 34 0.57 8.29 8.79
N VAL A 35 1.40 8.23 7.74
CA VAL A 35 1.68 7.02 6.94
C VAL A 35 3.15 6.67 7.05
N SER A 36 3.45 5.51 7.62
CA SER A 36 4.79 4.93 7.69
C SER A 36 5.12 4.23 6.37
N ARG A 37 6.22 4.61 5.71
CA ARG A 37 6.59 4.09 4.39
C ARG A 37 7.51 2.88 4.51
N LEU A 38 7.12 1.78 3.87
CA LEU A 38 7.92 0.55 3.77
C LEU A 38 8.71 0.46 2.45
N GLY A 39 8.39 1.31 1.48
CA GLY A 39 9.01 1.30 0.16
C GLY A 39 8.56 0.11 -0.69
N ASP A 40 9.50 -0.48 -1.43
CA ASP A 40 9.24 -1.59 -2.36
C ASP A 40 8.77 -2.85 -1.62
N VAL A 41 7.64 -3.41 -2.06
CA VAL A 41 7.04 -4.62 -1.47
C VAL A 41 8.00 -5.80 -1.51
N ARG A 42 8.91 -5.86 -2.49
CA ARG A 42 9.87 -6.94 -2.67
C ARG A 42 10.94 -6.98 -1.58
N THR A 43 11.13 -5.88 -0.84
CA THR A 43 12.11 -5.79 0.25
C THR A 43 11.51 -6.09 1.62
N ILE A 44 10.20 -6.31 1.71
CA ILE A 44 9.51 -6.63 2.96
C ILE A 44 9.81 -8.10 3.33
N THR A 45 10.62 -8.29 4.36
CA THR A 45 10.97 -9.62 4.88
C THR A 45 10.09 -10.02 6.05
N GLU A 46 10.17 -11.28 6.47
CA GLU A 46 9.49 -11.76 7.68
C GLU A 46 9.88 -10.97 8.93
N GLY A 47 11.15 -10.53 9.02
CA GLY A 47 11.61 -9.66 10.11
C GLY A 47 10.86 -8.33 10.13
N VAL A 48 10.70 -7.70 8.96
CA VAL A 48 9.92 -6.45 8.84
C VAL A 48 8.46 -6.66 9.26
N ILE A 49 7.84 -7.77 8.84
CA ILE A 49 6.46 -8.10 9.22
C ILE A 49 6.34 -8.30 10.75
N ASN A 50 7.31 -8.95 11.37
CA ASN A 50 7.34 -9.13 12.82
C ASN A 50 7.53 -7.80 13.57
N ASP A 51 8.32 -6.87 13.03
CA ASP A 51 8.57 -5.55 13.62
C ASP A 51 7.34 -4.62 13.56
N ILE A 52 6.50 -4.75 12.52
CA ILE A 52 5.30 -3.93 12.34
C ILE A 52 4.01 -4.60 12.84
N GLY A 53 4.10 -5.88 13.22
CA GLY A 53 2.97 -6.67 13.69
C GLY A 53 2.62 -6.41 15.16
N PRO A 54 1.43 -6.83 15.62
CA PRO A 54 0.38 -7.53 14.86
C PRO A 54 -0.38 -6.61 13.89
N ILE A 55 -0.88 -7.17 12.77
CA ILE A 55 -1.63 -6.44 11.73
C ILE A 55 -3.10 -6.84 11.77
N ASP A 56 -3.98 -5.88 12.08
CA ASP A 56 -5.44 -6.11 12.14
C ASP A 56 -6.12 -6.05 10.75
N LEU A 57 -5.54 -5.29 9.82
CA LEU A 57 -6.08 -5.09 8.48
C LEU A 57 -4.96 -5.01 7.43
N LEU A 58 -4.98 -5.94 6.47
CA LEU A 58 -4.13 -5.92 5.30
C LEU A 58 -4.97 -5.69 4.05
N ILE A 59 -4.62 -4.67 3.27
CA ILE A 59 -5.26 -4.32 2.00
C ILE A 59 -4.20 -4.04 0.94
N GLY A 60 -4.51 -4.37 -0.31
CA GLY A 60 -3.60 -4.11 -1.43
C GLY A 60 -4.25 -4.42 -2.78
N GLY A 61 -3.67 -3.87 -3.83
CA GLY A 61 -4.04 -4.15 -5.21
C GLY A 61 -2.79 -4.18 -6.07
N SER A 62 -2.50 -5.32 -6.69
CA SER A 62 -1.36 -5.43 -7.60
C SER A 62 -1.64 -4.66 -8.90
N PRO A 63 -0.61 -4.08 -9.54
CA PRO A 63 -0.74 -3.49 -10.87
C PRO A 63 -1.37 -4.50 -11.84
N CYS A 64 -2.45 -4.09 -12.51
CA CYS A 64 -3.23 -5.00 -13.36
C CYS A 64 -2.80 -4.97 -14.83
N ASN A 65 -1.73 -4.24 -15.20
CA ASN A 65 -1.32 -4.06 -16.60
C ASN A 65 -1.10 -5.37 -17.35
N ASP A 66 -0.49 -6.36 -16.69
CA ASP A 66 -0.25 -7.68 -17.27
C ASP A 66 -1.41 -8.66 -17.06
N LEU A 67 -2.41 -8.32 -16.24
CA LEU A 67 -3.54 -9.19 -15.91
C LEU A 67 -4.83 -8.81 -16.66
N SER A 68 -5.05 -7.51 -16.88
CA SER A 68 -6.30 -6.98 -17.43
C SER A 68 -6.53 -7.46 -18.86
N LEU A 69 -7.73 -7.97 -19.14
CA LEU A 69 -8.17 -8.33 -20.50
C LEU A 69 -8.25 -7.12 -21.43
N ALA A 70 -8.36 -5.91 -20.88
CA ALA A 70 -8.35 -4.68 -21.65
C ALA A 70 -7.00 -4.42 -22.33
N ASN A 71 -5.90 -5.02 -21.86
CA ASN A 71 -4.61 -4.97 -22.51
C ASN A 71 -4.46 -6.16 -23.50
N PRO A 72 -4.40 -5.92 -24.82
CA PRO A 72 -4.20 -6.98 -25.80
C PRO A 72 -2.83 -7.67 -25.68
N LYS A 73 -1.82 -7.00 -25.11
CA LYS A 73 -0.44 -7.49 -24.92
C LYS A 73 -0.18 -8.02 -23.50
N ARG A 74 -1.22 -8.32 -22.73
CA ARG A 74 -1.10 -8.82 -21.35
C ARG A 74 -0.23 -10.08 -21.27
N ARG A 75 0.55 -10.23 -20.20
CA ARG A 75 1.43 -11.40 -19.97
C ARG A 75 0.85 -12.46 -19.05
N GLY A 76 -0.24 -12.15 -18.35
CA GLY A 76 -0.83 -13.03 -17.34
C GLY A 76 -0.03 -13.04 -16.03
N LEU A 77 -0.49 -13.87 -15.09
CA LEU A 77 0.22 -14.14 -13.85
C LEU A 77 1.27 -15.23 -14.10
N HIS A 78 2.49 -15.03 -13.62
CA HIS A 78 3.63 -15.94 -13.80
C HIS A 78 4.37 -16.14 -12.49
#